data_AF-A0A7X9L6C6-F1
#
_entry.id   AF-A0A7X9L6C6-F1
#
_cell.length_a   1.000
_cell.length_b   1.000
_cell.length_c   1.000
_cell.angle_alpha   90.00
_cell.angle_beta   90.00
_cell.angle_gamma   90.00
#
_symmetry.space_group_name_H-M   'P 1'
#
loop_
_entity.id
_entity.type
_entity.pdbx_description
1 polymer ?
#
loop_
_entity_poly.entity_id
_entity_poly.type
_entity_poly.pdbx_seq_one_letter_code
_entity_poly.pdbx_strand_id
1 'polypeptide(L)'
;IYRDFEYKLGSTSVRTTLPELLKQRRGVCQDFAHLAVGCLRSVGLPARYVSGYVETSPPPGQPKLEGSDASHAWTSVLVPGGEWIDLDPTNNHFADSRYIVTAWGRDFRDVSPLKGVVYTEAAKSTLEVKVDVFRVNPDGTLS
;
A
#
# COMPACT_ATOMS: atom_id res chain seq x y z
N ILE A 1 -4.99 8.40 -11.40
CA ILE A 1 -4.41 8.35 -10.02
C ILE A 1 -2.96 8.80 -10.05
N TYR A 2 -1.99 7.97 -10.49
CA TYR A 2 -0.56 8.34 -10.56
C TYR A 2 -0.27 9.73 -11.17
N ARG A 3 -0.97 10.08 -12.26
CA ARG A 3 -0.78 11.38 -12.94
C ARG A 3 -1.47 12.56 -12.29
N ASP A 4 -2.54 12.32 -11.52
CA ASP A 4 -3.48 13.35 -11.08
C ASP A 4 -3.35 13.70 -9.58
N PHE A 5 -2.56 12.92 -8.84
CA PHE A 5 -2.39 13.03 -7.40
C PHE A 5 -0.89 13.06 -7.05
N GLU A 6 -0.48 13.98 -6.19
CA GLU A 6 0.88 14.07 -5.66
C GLU A 6 1.07 13.10 -4.49
N TYR A 7 2.09 12.25 -4.55
CA TYR A 7 2.51 11.46 -3.39
C TYR A 7 3.20 12.36 -2.37
N LYS A 8 2.63 12.48 -1.16
CA LYS A 8 3.16 13.33 -0.10
C LYS A 8 2.93 12.74 1.29
N LEU A 9 4.02 12.33 1.93
CA LEU A 9 4.01 11.92 3.34
C LEU A 9 3.51 13.05 4.25
N GLY A 10 2.74 12.69 5.28
CA GLY A 10 2.16 13.63 6.24
C GLY A 10 1.01 14.49 5.69
N SER A 11 0.56 14.28 4.44
CA SER A 11 -0.59 15.00 3.88
C SER A 11 -1.95 14.46 4.33
N THR A 12 -1.98 13.23 4.84
CA THR A 12 -3.20 12.49 5.19
C THR A 12 -3.02 11.66 6.46
N SER A 13 -4.11 11.04 6.92
CA SER A 13 -4.11 10.07 8.00
C SER A 13 -4.98 8.86 7.65
N VAL A 14 -4.98 7.83 8.48
CA VAL A 14 -5.89 6.65 8.36
C VAL A 14 -7.39 7.03 8.36
N ARG A 15 -7.73 8.28 8.74
CA ARG A 15 -9.11 8.79 8.75
C ARG A 15 -9.48 9.60 7.51
N THR A 16 -8.53 9.90 6.63
CA THR A 16 -8.78 10.68 5.42
C THR A 16 -9.78 9.95 4.51
N THR A 17 -10.79 10.67 4.06
CA THR A 17 -11.86 10.14 3.22
C THR A 17 -11.60 10.39 1.73
N LEU A 18 -12.26 9.62 0.85
CA LEU A 18 -12.13 9.82 -0.60
C LEU A 18 -12.53 11.24 -1.05
N PRO A 19 -13.63 11.86 -0.58
CA PRO A 19 -13.95 13.24 -0.94
C PRO A 19 -12.85 14.25 -0.57
N GLU A 20 -12.22 14.10 0.60
CA GLU A 20 -11.10 14.95 1.01
C GLU A 20 -9.89 14.76 0.11
N LEU A 21 -9.53 13.49 -0.17
CA LEU A 21 -8.45 13.14 -1.09
C LEU A 21 -8.67 13.75 -2.49
N LEU A 22 -9.89 13.59 -3.04
CA LEU A 22 -10.26 14.13 -4.35
C LEU A 22 -10.15 15.65 -4.40
N LYS A 23 -10.49 16.34 -3.30
CA LYS A 23 -10.39 17.80 -3.20
C LYS A 23 -8.94 18.27 -3.15
N GLN A 24 -8.11 17.64 -2.34
CA GLN A 24 -6.73 18.09 -2.12
C GLN A 24 -5.74 17.59 -3.17
N ARG A 25 -6.04 16.48 -3.85
CA ARG A 25 -5.18 15.82 -4.86
C ARG A 25 -3.78 15.43 -4.38
N ARG A 26 -3.66 15.10 -3.09
CA ARG A 26 -2.40 14.73 -2.43
C ARG A 26 -2.66 13.64 -1.41
N GLY A 27 -1.80 12.63 -1.33
CA GLY A 27 -1.98 11.52 -0.41
C GLY A 27 -0.77 10.58 -0.38
N VAL A 28 -0.95 9.44 0.26
CA VAL A 28 0.04 8.35 0.32
C VAL A 28 -0.53 7.06 -0.30
N CYS A 29 0.25 5.98 -0.30
CA CYS A 29 -0.12 4.71 -0.93
C CYS A 29 -1.46 4.16 -0.42
N GLN A 30 -1.75 4.34 0.88
CA GLN A 30 -3.04 4.01 1.48
C GLN A 30 -4.21 4.70 0.76
N ASP A 31 -4.11 6.01 0.54
CA ASP A 31 -5.17 6.81 -0.07
C ASP A 31 -5.40 6.42 -1.53
N PHE A 32 -4.30 6.18 -2.25
CA PHE A 32 -4.34 5.79 -3.67
C PHE A 32 -4.91 4.39 -3.85
N ALA A 33 -4.58 3.45 -2.96
CA ALA A 33 -5.19 2.12 -2.92
C ALA A 33 -6.70 2.20 -2.67
N HIS A 34 -7.15 3.01 -1.68
CA HIS A 34 -8.58 3.22 -1.45
C HIS A 34 -9.28 3.84 -2.67
N LEU A 35 -8.67 4.82 -3.31
CA LEU A 35 -9.21 5.47 -4.50
C LEU A 35 -9.35 4.47 -5.65
N ALA A 36 -8.32 3.65 -5.89
CA ALA A 36 -8.35 2.62 -6.93
C ALA A 36 -9.42 1.56 -6.68
N VAL A 37 -9.53 1.05 -5.43
CA VAL A 37 -10.60 0.13 -5.02
C VAL A 37 -11.98 0.76 -5.26
N GLY A 38 -12.16 2.03 -4.89
CA GLY A 38 -13.40 2.78 -5.10
C GLY A 38 -13.76 2.92 -6.58
N CYS A 39 -12.80 3.31 -7.42
CA CYS A 39 -12.98 3.42 -8.87
C CYS A 39 -13.37 2.08 -9.51
N LEU A 40 -12.65 1.00 -9.20
CA LEU A 40 -12.95 -0.34 -9.73
C LEU A 40 -14.34 -0.82 -9.33
N ARG A 41 -14.70 -0.70 -8.04
CA ARG A 41 -16.03 -1.08 -7.56
C ARG A 41 -17.14 -0.24 -8.18
N SER A 42 -16.89 1.04 -8.47
CA SER A 42 -17.88 1.93 -9.10
C SER A 42 -18.29 1.48 -10.51
N VAL A 43 -17.43 0.74 -11.21
CA VAL A 43 -17.70 0.17 -12.53
C VAL A 43 -18.05 -1.33 -12.48
N GLY A 44 -18.38 -1.85 -11.29
CA GLY A 44 -18.82 -3.23 -11.11
C GLY A 44 -17.70 -4.28 -11.02
N LEU A 45 -16.43 -3.87 -10.96
CA LEU A 45 -15.31 -4.80 -10.83
C LEU A 45 -15.07 -5.15 -9.35
N PRO A 46 -14.99 -6.45 -9.00
CA PRO A 46 -14.59 -6.85 -7.66
C PRO A 46 -13.14 -6.43 -7.41
N ALA A 47 -12.93 -5.61 -6.39
CA ALA A 47 -11.62 -5.13 -6.00
C ALA A 47 -11.41 -5.26 -4.49
N ARG A 48 -10.16 -5.50 -4.07
CA ARG A 48 -9.75 -5.60 -2.67
C ARG A 48 -8.54 -4.70 -2.40
N TYR A 49 -8.46 -4.25 -1.17
CA TYR A 49 -7.31 -3.52 -0.64
C TYR A 49 -6.25 -4.53 -0.24
N VAL A 50 -4.99 -4.28 -0.59
CA VAL A 50 -3.85 -5.12 -0.24
C VAL A 50 -2.83 -4.31 0.55
N SER A 51 -2.30 -4.91 1.60
CA SER A 51 -1.22 -4.36 2.42
C SER A 51 -0.05 -5.33 2.43
N GLY A 52 1.15 -4.78 2.49
CA GLY A 52 2.37 -5.57 2.40
C GLY A 52 3.62 -4.72 2.43
N TYR A 53 4.67 -5.24 1.82
CA TYR A 53 5.95 -4.56 1.63
C TYR A 53 6.33 -4.53 0.17
N VAL A 54 7.18 -3.59 -0.20
CA VAL A 54 7.76 -3.50 -1.53
C VAL A 54 9.27 -3.32 -1.41
N GLU A 55 10.04 -4.03 -2.25
CA GLU A 55 11.48 -3.78 -2.40
C GLU A 55 11.69 -2.36 -2.99
N THR A 56 12.11 -1.41 -2.16
CA THR A 56 12.34 0.00 -2.54
C THR A 56 13.79 0.27 -2.99
N SER A 57 14.69 -0.70 -2.89
CA SER A 57 16.10 -0.58 -3.28
C SER A 57 16.41 -1.47 -4.47
N PRO A 58 16.02 -1.07 -5.70
CA PRO A 58 16.23 -1.91 -6.86
C PRO A 58 17.71 -1.88 -7.31
N PRO A 59 18.14 -2.85 -8.15
CA PRO A 59 19.49 -2.84 -8.74
C PRO A 59 19.80 -1.54 -9.50
N PRO A 60 21.08 -1.18 -9.68
CA PRO A 60 21.48 0.02 -10.41
C PRO A 60 20.80 0.10 -11.80
N GLY A 61 20.15 1.23 -12.07
CA GLY A 61 19.47 1.50 -13.35
C GLY A 61 17.95 1.24 -13.36
N GLN A 62 17.37 0.74 -12.27
CA GLN A 62 15.92 0.59 -12.12
C GLN A 62 15.30 1.71 -11.25
N PRO A 63 14.04 2.11 -11.53
CA PRO A 63 13.39 3.17 -10.76
C PRO A 63 13.05 2.70 -9.33
N LYS A 64 13.44 3.51 -8.36
CA LYS A 64 13.03 3.34 -6.95
C LYS A 64 11.51 3.47 -6.86
N LEU A 65 10.88 2.48 -6.23
CA LEU A 65 9.43 2.52 -5.97
C LEU A 65 9.13 3.38 -4.75
N GLU A 66 8.05 4.16 -4.84
CA GLU A 66 7.47 4.89 -3.72
C GLU A 66 6.76 3.90 -2.79
N GLY A 67 7.16 3.93 -1.52
CA GLY A 67 6.67 3.08 -0.44
C GLY A 67 7.36 3.50 0.85
N SER A 68 6.76 3.24 2.01
CA SER A 68 7.48 3.44 3.27
C SER A 68 8.33 2.21 3.56
N ASP A 69 9.49 2.40 4.19
CA ASP A 69 10.32 1.30 4.70
C ASP A 69 9.54 0.42 5.72
N ALA A 70 8.40 0.90 6.23
CA ALA A 70 7.58 0.20 7.22
C ALA A 70 6.35 -0.53 6.64
N SER A 71 5.88 -0.20 5.43
CA SER A 71 4.73 -0.86 4.74
C SER A 71 4.37 -0.15 3.41
N HIS A 72 3.66 -0.88 2.54
CA HIS A 72 3.04 -0.38 1.32
C HIS A 72 1.59 -0.88 1.17
N ALA A 73 0.81 -0.19 0.35
CA ALA A 73 -0.57 -0.55 0.06
C ALA A 73 -0.93 -0.35 -1.42
N TRP A 74 -1.72 -1.28 -1.96
CA TRP A 74 -2.16 -1.30 -3.35
C TRP A 74 -3.55 -1.96 -3.48
N THR A 75 -4.03 -2.18 -4.71
CA THR A 75 -5.31 -2.83 -4.97
C THR A 75 -5.14 -4.12 -5.77
N SER A 76 -5.98 -5.13 -5.53
CA SER A 76 -6.20 -6.21 -6.51
C SER A 76 -7.57 -6.08 -7.16
N VAL A 77 -7.70 -6.53 -8.40
CA VAL A 77 -8.96 -6.69 -9.12
C VAL A 77 -9.15 -8.14 -9.55
N LEU A 78 -10.37 -8.67 -9.43
CA LEU A 78 -10.71 -10.00 -9.94
C LEU A 78 -11.02 -9.90 -11.43
N VAL A 79 -10.31 -10.67 -12.24
CA VAL A 79 -10.52 -10.73 -13.70
C VAL A 79 -11.27 -12.00 -14.11
N PRO A 80 -11.88 -12.03 -15.32
CA PRO A 80 -12.42 -13.26 -15.88
C PRO A 80 -11.38 -14.39 -15.84
N GLY A 81 -11.79 -15.57 -15.38
CA GLY A 81 -10.88 -16.68 -15.08
C GLY A 81 -10.63 -16.90 -13.58
N GLY A 82 -11.06 -15.97 -12.73
CA GLY A 82 -10.99 -16.13 -11.27
C GLY A 82 -9.65 -15.70 -10.66
N GLU A 83 -8.81 -15.04 -11.44
CA GLU A 83 -7.48 -14.59 -11.00
C GLU A 83 -7.56 -13.17 -10.43
N TRP A 84 -6.75 -12.92 -9.39
CA TRP A 84 -6.55 -11.59 -8.83
C TRP A 84 -5.32 -10.96 -9.46
N ILE A 85 -5.48 -9.78 -10.05
CA ILE A 85 -4.38 -8.98 -10.59
C ILE A 85 -4.13 -7.79 -9.67
N ASP A 86 -2.89 -7.67 -9.22
CA ASP A 86 -2.44 -6.62 -8.31
C ASP A 86 -1.93 -5.40 -9.10
N LEU A 87 -2.43 -4.23 -8.73
CA LEU A 87 -2.20 -2.94 -9.37
C LEU A 87 -1.73 -1.94 -8.32
N ASP A 88 -0.57 -1.32 -8.53
CA ASP A 88 -0.08 -0.23 -7.70
C ASP A 88 -0.39 1.15 -8.34
N PRO A 89 -1.42 1.86 -7.86
CA PRO A 89 -1.77 3.19 -8.35
C PRO A 89 -0.76 4.27 -7.94
N THR A 90 0.10 3.99 -6.95
CA THR A 90 1.16 4.89 -6.46
C THR A 90 2.34 4.92 -7.42
N ASN A 91 2.71 3.76 -7.97
CA ASN A 91 3.88 3.62 -8.85
C ASN A 91 3.52 3.40 -10.33
N ASN A 92 2.23 3.37 -10.67
CA ASN A 92 1.72 3.09 -12.02
C ASN A 92 2.28 1.79 -12.60
N HIS A 93 2.20 0.72 -11.81
CA HIS A 93 2.86 -0.56 -12.11
C HIS A 93 1.98 -1.73 -11.65
N PHE A 94 2.08 -2.89 -12.31
CA PHE A 94 1.49 -4.14 -11.80
C PHE A 94 2.36 -4.68 -10.66
N ALA A 95 1.81 -5.33 -9.64
CA ALA A 95 2.69 -5.96 -8.66
C ALA A 95 3.54 -7.07 -9.32
N ASP A 96 4.84 -7.08 -9.03
CA ASP A 96 5.79 -8.09 -9.49
C ASP A 96 6.48 -8.75 -8.30
N SER A 97 7.59 -9.45 -8.53
CA SER A 97 8.35 -10.15 -7.48
C SER A 97 8.82 -9.28 -6.31
N ARG A 98 8.76 -7.95 -6.45
CA ARG A 98 9.16 -6.99 -5.39
C ARG A 98 8.09 -6.81 -4.32
N TYR A 99 6.85 -7.25 -4.58
CA TYR A 99 5.70 -7.04 -3.70
C TYR A 99 5.49 -8.27 -2.82
N ILE A 100 5.51 -8.06 -1.51
CA ILE A 100 5.27 -9.08 -0.50
C ILE A 100 3.89 -8.80 0.11
N VAL A 101 2.89 -9.62 -0.23
CA VAL A 101 1.54 -9.52 0.35
C VAL A 101 1.58 -10.01 1.80
N THR A 102 1.10 -9.19 2.74
CA THR A 102 0.91 -9.62 4.14
C THR A 102 -0.56 -9.79 4.50
N ALA A 103 -1.43 -8.93 3.96
CA ALA A 103 -2.86 -8.98 4.23
C ALA A 103 -3.68 -8.38 3.08
N TRP A 104 -4.94 -8.78 2.97
CA TRP A 104 -5.91 -8.19 2.04
C TRP A 104 -7.31 -8.17 2.65
N GLY A 105 -8.14 -7.22 2.22
CA GLY A 105 -9.46 -7.00 2.79
C GLY A 105 -10.30 -6.03 1.96
N ARG A 106 -11.46 -5.62 2.48
CA ARG A 106 -12.33 -4.67 1.75
C ARG A 106 -11.74 -3.28 1.73
N ASP A 107 -11.03 -2.91 2.79
CA ASP A 107 -10.37 -1.62 3.02
C ASP A 107 -9.34 -1.74 4.16
N PHE A 108 -8.60 -0.67 4.47
CA PHE A 108 -7.55 -0.63 5.50
C PHE A 108 -7.98 -1.19 6.88
N ARG A 109 -9.26 -1.06 7.28
CA ARG A 109 -9.74 -1.49 8.61
C ARG A 109 -9.76 -3.01 8.79
N ASP A 110 -9.83 -3.74 7.67
CA ASP A 110 -9.76 -5.20 7.65
C ASP A 110 -8.30 -5.69 7.75
N VAL A 111 -7.30 -4.83 7.47
CA VAL A 111 -5.88 -5.22 7.32
C VAL A 111 -4.90 -4.36 8.13
N SER A 112 -5.39 -3.49 9.03
CA SER A 112 -4.54 -2.60 9.83
C SER A 112 -3.49 -3.41 10.60
N PRO A 113 -2.19 -3.12 10.44
CA PRO A 113 -1.11 -3.90 11.05
C PRO A 113 -1.13 -3.87 12.57
N LEU A 114 -1.72 -2.83 13.16
CA LEU A 114 -2.01 -2.75 14.59
C LEU A 114 -3.50 -2.48 14.80
N LYS A 115 -4.15 -3.31 15.62
CA LYS A 115 -5.56 -3.16 15.99
C LYS A 115 -5.74 -3.55 17.45
N GLY A 116 -6.13 -2.60 18.29
CA GLY A 116 -6.32 -2.84 19.72
C GLY A 116 -6.54 -1.54 20.49
N VAL A 117 -6.87 -1.68 21.77
CA VAL A 117 -6.93 -0.57 22.73
C VAL A 117 -5.70 -0.69 23.63
N VAL A 118 -4.89 0.37 23.70
CA VAL A 118 -3.81 0.46 24.68
C VAL A 118 -4.41 0.99 25.98
N TYR A 119 -4.48 0.14 27.00
CA TYR A 119 -4.83 0.55 28.36
C TYR A 119 -3.55 0.72 29.18
N THR A 120 -3.22 1.96 29.54
CA THR A 120 -2.00 2.29 30.29
C THR A 120 -2.19 3.52 31.14
N GLU A 121 -1.56 3.55 32.33
CA GLU A 121 -1.47 4.75 33.18
C GLU A 121 -0.32 5.68 32.73
N ALA A 122 0.48 5.27 31.74
CA ALA A 122 1.59 6.05 31.23
C ALA A 122 1.12 7.30 30.47
N ALA A 123 1.73 8.45 30.77
CA ALA A 123 1.43 9.73 30.11
C ALA A 123 1.85 9.77 28.62
N LYS A 124 2.77 8.88 28.19
CA LYS A 124 3.24 8.74 26.80
C LYS A 124 3.50 7.27 26.50
N SER A 125 3.23 6.87 25.26
CA SER A 125 3.56 5.55 24.70
C SER A 125 4.17 5.75 23.31
N THR A 126 5.26 5.04 23.02
CA THR A 126 5.95 5.10 21.73
C THR A 126 6.02 3.69 21.14
N LEU A 127 5.67 3.56 19.87
CA LEU A 127 5.82 2.33 19.09
C LEU A 127 6.72 2.64 17.89
N GLU A 128 7.78 1.86 17.72
CA GLU A 128 8.68 1.94 16.57
C GLU A 128 8.60 0.62 15.80
N VAL A 129 8.44 0.70 14.48
CA VAL A 129 8.38 -0.46 13.57
C VAL A 129 9.37 -0.20 12.44
N LYS A 130 10.23 -1.20 12.17
CA LYS A 130 11.18 -1.20 11.06
C LYS A 130 11.12 -2.53 10.35
N VAL A 131 11.11 -2.49 9.03
CA VAL A 131 11.14 -3.68 8.18
C VAL A 131 12.15 -3.42 7.06
N ASP A 132 12.99 -4.42 6.79
CA ASP A 132 13.89 -4.39 5.66
C ASP A 132 13.53 -5.54 4.71
N VAL A 133 13.45 -5.24 3.42
CA VAL A 133 13.17 -6.21 2.36
C VAL A 133 14.42 -6.34 1.49
N PHE A 134 14.98 -7.55 1.46
CA PHE A 134 16.15 -7.89 0.66
C PHE A 134 15.81 -8.92 -0.40
N ARG A 135 16.42 -8.80 -1.58
CA ARG A 135 16.34 -9.83 -2.60
C ARG A 135 17.23 -11.01 -2.21
N VAL A 136 16.71 -12.21 -2.39
CA VAL A 136 17.49 -13.45 -2.26
C VAL A 136 18.03 -13.82 -3.63
N ASN A 137 19.36 -13.86 -3.75
CA ASN A 137 20.06 -14.33 -4.92
C ASN A 137 19.83 -15.84 -5.13
N PRO A 138 20.01 -16.38 -6.36
CA PRO A 138 19.83 -17.81 -6.62
C PRO A 138 20.71 -18.73 -5.76
N ASP A 139 21.83 -18.22 -5.23
CA ASP A 139 22.76 -18.92 -4.33
C ASP A 139 22.39 -18.80 -2.83
N GLY A 140 21.28 -18.14 -2.52
CA GLY A 140 20.78 -17.94 -1.16
C GLY A 140 21.37 -16.72 -0.42
N THR A 141 22.24 -15.95 -1.06
CA THR A 141 22.77 -14.71 -0.47
C THR A 141 21.78 -13.54 -0.58
N LEU A 142 21.92 -12.53 0.30
CA LEU A 142 21.12 -11.31 0.24
C LEU A 142 21.83 -10.25 -0.62
N SER A 143 21.06 -9.51 -1.41
CA SER A 143 21.52 -8.33 -2.16
C SER A 143 21.74 -7.11 -1.28
#